data_AF-A0A0S8BH35-F1
#
_entry.id   AF-A0A0S8BH35-F1
#
_cell.length_a   1.000
_cell.length_b   1.000
_cell.length_c   1.000
_cell.angle_alpha   90.00
_cell.angle_beta   90.00
_cell.angle_gamma   90.00
#
_symmetry.space_group_name_H-M   'P 1'
#
loop_
_entity.id
_entity.type
_entity.pdbx_description
1 polymer ?
#
loop_
_entity_poly.entity_id
_entity_poly.type
_entity_poly.pdbx_seq_one_letter_code
_entity_poly.pdbx_strand_id
1 'polypeptide(L)'
;TDAKAKELRRIAERLVTKAIRLGDDLTVDVAKVKDEAERDRILARRLHARRQVARFLPKQLAKTNPDGTIEEVDLIHKLFTDIAPRYLERAKDNKGGGYTRIIKVNRRRGDNAPLSLIQFLE
;
A
#
# COMPACT_ATOMS: atom_id res chain seq x y z
N THR A 1 1.83 19.82 -3.95
CA THR A 1 1.99 20.86 -2.92
C THR A 1 2.08 20.19 -1.57
N ASP A 2 2.67 20.87 -0.58
CA ASP A 2 2.82 20.35 0.80
C ASP A 2 1.49 19.83 1.37
N ALA A 3 0.40 20.60 1.21
CA ALA A 3 -0.94 20.20 1.67
C ALA A 3 -1.42 18.88 1.03
N LYS A 4 -1.25 18.72 -0.29
CA LYS A 4 -1.62 17.47 -0.98
C LYS A 4 -0.79 16.28 -0.51
N ALA A 5 0.48 16.48 -0.19
CA ALA A 5 1.34 15.41 0.34
C ALA A 5 0.88 14.96 1.73
N LYS A 6 0.47 15.90 2.60
CA LYS A 6 -0.08 15.60 3.94
C LYS A 6 -1.39 14.81 3.86
N GLU A 7 -2.30 15.17 2.96
CA GLU A 7 -3.52 14.40 2.75
C GLU A 7 -3.24 13.01 2.17
N LEU A 8 -2.33 12.91 1.20
CA LEU A 8 -1.96 11.63 0.60
C LEU A 8 -1.34 10.70 1.65
N ARG A 9 -0.47 11.21 2.54
CA ARG A 9 0.10 10.46 3.66
C ARG A 9 -0.99 9.79 4.51
N ARG A 10 -2.01 10.56 4.93
CA ARG A 10 -3.12 10.06 5.74
C ARG A 10 -3.90 8.92 5.07
N ILE A 11 -4.03 8.97 3.74
CA ILE A 11 -4.71 7.93 2.96
C ILE A 11 -3.79 6.72 2.80
N ALA A 12 -2.55 6.93 2.32
CA ALA A 12 -1.58 5.87 2.05
C ALA A 12 -1.26 5.03 3.29
N GLU A 13 -0.95 5.68 4.42
CA GLU A 13 -0.61 4.96 5.65
C GLU A 13 -1.78 4.11 6.16
N ARG A 14 -3.02 4.57 6.00
CA ARG A 14 -4.22 3.83 6.37
C ARG A 14 -4.48 2.64 5.45
N LEU A 15 -4.18 2.75 4.16
CA LEU A 15 -4.29 1.61 3.23
C LEU A 15 -3.26 0.54 3.53
N VAL A 16 -2.00 0.94 3.75
CA VAL A 16 -0.92 0.04 4.15
C VAL A 16 -1.25 -0.65 5.47
N THR A 17 -1.76 0.10 6.47
CA THR A 17 -2.17 -0.46 7.76
C THR A 17 -3.25 -1.53 7.61
N LYS A 18 -4.24 -1.35 6.73
CA LYS A 18 -5.29 -2.35 6.49
C LYS A 18 -4.73 -3.67 5.97
N ALA A 19 -3.71 -3.61 5.12
CA ALA A 19 -3.03 -4.79 4.61
C ALA A 19 -2.15 -5.45 5.68
N ILE A 20 -1.35 -4.66 6.41
CA ILE A 20 -0.45 -5.15 7.48
C ILE A 20 -1.21 -5.82 8.62
N ARG A 21 -2.43 -5.38 8.93
CA ARG A 21 -3.29 -6.00 9.97
C ARG A 21 -3.64 -7.47 9.71
N LEU A 22 -3.40 -7.98 8.49
CA LEU A 22 -3.47 -9.41 8.23
C LEU A 22 -2.35 -10.18 8.94
N GLY A 23 -1.21 -9.53 9.22
CA GLY A 23 -0.08 -10.15 9.89
C GLY A 23 0.45 -11.33 9.09
N ASP A 24 0.61 -12.47 9.75
CA ASP A 24 1.12 -13.70 9.13
C ASP A 24 0.20 -14.19 8.01
N ASP A 25 -1.13 -13.98 8.12
CA ASP A 25 -2.11 -14.31 7.09
C ASP A 25 -1.83 -13.61 5.75
N LEU A 26 -0.98 -12.58 5.70
CA LEU A 26 -0.61 -11.91 4.45
C LEU A 26 0.33 -12.76 3.59
N THR A 27 1.28 -13.45 4.23
CA THR A 27 2.38 -14.17 3.55
C THR A 27 2.12 -15.66 3.38
N VAL A 28 1.09 -16.22 4.03
CA VAL A 28 0.78 -17.64 3.91
C VAL A 28 0.42 -18.03 2.47
N ASP A 29 1.03 -19.11 1.98
CA ASP A 29 0.64 -19.77 0.74
C ASP A 29 -0.65 -20.56 0.96
N VAL A 30 -1.79 -19.97 0.61
CA VAL A 30 -3.13 -20.57 0.82
C VAL A 30 -3.27 -21.94 0.13
N ALA A 31 -2.55 -22.16 -0.97
CA ALA A 31 -2.56 -23.44 -1.69
C ALA A 31 -1.92 -24.60 -0.90
N LYS A 32 -1.05 -24.31 0.07
CA LYS A 32 -0.35 -25.31 0.89
C LYS A 32 -1.05 -25.60 2.22
N VAL A 33 -2.09 -24.84 2.57
CA VAL A 33 -2.86 -25.02 3.81
C VAL A 33 -3.78 -26.22 3.63
N LYS A 34 -3.59 -27.24 4.47
CA LYS A 34 -4.37 -28.50 4.42
C LYS A 34 -5.68 -28.42 5.19
N ASP A 35 -5.71 -27.64 6.27
CA ASP A 35 -6.94 -27.42 7.04
C ASP A 35 -7.87 -26.46 6.28
N GLU A 36 -9.04 -26.97 5.93
CA GLU A 36 -10.06 -26.23 5.20
C GLU A 36 -10.61 -25.06 6.03
N ALA A 37 -10.78 -25.25 7.34
CA ALA A 37 -11.28 -24.21 8.23
C ALA A 37 -10.31 -23.03 8.38
N GLU A 38 -9.01 -23.32 8.48
CA GLU A 38 -7.95 -22.31 8.49
C GLU A 38 -7.86 -21.57 7.15
N ARG A 39 -7.93 -22.31 6.04
CA ARG A 39 -7.91 -21.74 4.69
C ARG A 39 -9.05 -20.74 4.48
N ASP A 40 -10.27 -21.10 4.87
CA ASP A 40 -11.45 -20.24 4.71
C ASP A 40 -11.35 -18.98 5.58
N ARG A 41 -10.83 -19.13 6.80
CA ARG A 41 -10.56 -17.98 7.69
C ARG A 41 -9.59 -16.99 7.03
N ILE A 42 -8.47 -17.48 6.49
CA ILE A 42 -7.46 -16.66 5.82
C ILE A 42 -8.06 -15.95 4.60
N LEU A 43 -8.82 -16.68 3.77
CA LEU A 43 -9.48 -16.13 2.59
C LEU A 43 -10.50 -15.05 2.95
N ALA A 44 -11.32 -15.28 3.97
CA ALA A 44 -12.31 -14.32 4.44
C ALA A 44 -11.64 -13.02 4.94
N ARG A 45 -10.57 -13.13 5.73
CA ARG A 45 -9.81 -11.97 6.22
C ARG A 45 -9.17 -11.19 5.08
N ARG A 46 -8.50 -11.88 4.14
CA ARG A 46 -7.91 -11.26 2.94
C ARG A 46 -8.95 -10.56 2.08
N LEU A 47 -10.10 -11.21 1.85
CA LEU A 47 -11.20 -10.63 1.07
C LEU A 47 -11.76 -9.37 1.74
N HIS A 48 -11.96 -9.40 3.06
CA HIS A 48 -12.42 -8.24 3.80
C HIS A 48 -11.44 -7.05 3.66
N ALA A 49 -10.14 -7.29 3.87
CA ALA A 49 -9.11 -6.26 3.72
C ALA A 49 -9.06 -5.70 2.29
N ARG A 50 -9.11 -6.57 1.27
CA ARG A 50 -9.14 -6.17 -0.14
C ARG A 50 -10.35 -5.30 -0.47
N ARG A 51 -11.56 -5.68 -0.04
CA ARG A 51 -12.78 -4.87 -0.21
C ARG A 51 -12.66 -3.51 0.45
N GLN A 52 -12.06 -3.44 1.64
CA GLN A 52 -11.86 -2.16 2.32
C GLN A 52 -10.88 -1.23 1.60
N VAL A 53 -9.89 -1.77 0.90
CA VAL A 53 -8.89 -1.04 0.11
C VAL A 53 -9.45 -0.65 -1.26
N ALA A 54 -10.21 -1.52 -1.91
CA ALA A 54 -10.83 -1.31 -3.22
C ALA A 54 -11.77 -0.10 -3.28
N ARG A 55 -12.26 0.39 -2.12
CA ARG A 55 -13.02 1.64 -2.01
C ARG A 55 -12.21 2.90 -2.35
N PHE A 56 -10.88 2.82 -2.26
CA PHE A 56 -9.98 3.96 -2.41
C PHE A 56 -9.03 3.82 -3.61
N LEU A 57 -8.67 2.59 -3.98
CA LEU A 57 -7.77 2.32 -5.11
C LEU A 57 -8.55 1.70 -6.26
N PRO A 58 -8.35 2.16 -7.51
CA PRO A 58 -8.82 1.43 -8.68
C PRO A 58 -8.08 0.08 -8.75
N LYS A 59 -8.76 -0.94 -9.27
CA LYS A 59 -8.18 -2.28 -9.37
C LYS A 59 -7.02 -2.32 -10.35
N GLN A 60 -7.24 -1.84 -11.57
CA GLN A 60 -6.25 -1.87 -12.64
C GLN A 60 -5.75 -0.45 -12.95
N LEU A 61 -4.46 -0.37 -13.29
CA LEU A 61 -3.83 0.82 -13.83
C LEU A 61 -3.00 0.41 -15.05
N ALA A 62 -3.25 1.01 -16.20
CA ALA A 62 -2.40 0.89 -17.36
C ALA A 62 -1.13 1.75 -17.15
N LYS A 63 0.03 1.11 -17.15
CA LYS A 63 1.34 1.75 -17.06
C LYS A 63 2.04 1.58 -18.40
N THR A 64 2.40 2.68 -19.04
CA THR A 64 3.26 2.67 -20.23
C THR A 64 4.71 2.52 -19.80
N ASN A 65 5.37 1.46 -20.26
CA ASN A 65 6.79 1.24 -20.03
C ASN A 65 7.63 2.07 -21.03
N PRO A 66 8.93 2.31 -20.76
CA PRO A 66 9.79 3.12 -21.64
C PRO A 66 9.86 2.60 -23.08
N ASP A 67 9.68 1.29 -23.28
CA ASP A 67 9.68 0.63 -24.59
C ASP A 67 8.37 0.82 -25.37
N GLY A 68 7.43 1.62 -24.86
CA GLY A 68 6.13 1.89 -25.47
C GLY A 68 5.06 0.81 -25.24
N THR A 69 5.41 -0.30 -24.59
CA THR A 69 4.45 -1.35 -24.21
C THR A 69 3.55 -0.88 -23.06
N ILE A 70 2.30 -1.35 -23.04
CA ILE A 70 1.33 -1.05 -21.99
C ILE A 70 1.22 -2.29 -21.10
N GLU A 71 1.45 -2.09 -19.80
CA GLU A 71 1.32 -3.12 -18.78
C GLU A 71 0.13 -2.79 -17.87
N GLU A 72 -0.78 -3.75 -17.69
CA GLU A 72 -1.85 -3.62 -16.71
C GLU A 72 -1.37 -4.07 -15.33
N VAL A 73 -1.33 -3.14 -14.38
CA VAL A 73 -0.92 -3.40 -13.00
C VAL A 73 -2.17 -3.47 -12.12
N ASP A 74 -2.35 -4.61 -11.43
CA ASP A 74 -3.34 -4.69 -10.34
C ASP A 74 -2.76 -4.01 -9.09
N LEU A 75 -3.24 -2.80 -8.80
CA LEU A 75 -2.75 -1.99 -7.69
C LEU A 75 -3.09 -2.61 -6.34
N ILE A 76 -4.24 -3.29 -6.25
CA ILE A 76 -4.64 -3.98 -5.02
C ILE A 76 -3.70 -5.14 -4.81
N HIS A 77 -3.46 -5.97 -5.83
CA HIS A 77 -2.51 -7.07 -5.74
C HIS A 77 -1.14 -6.59 -5.26
N LYS A 78 -0.57 -5.58 -5.94
CA LYS A 78 0.74 -4.99 -5.62
C LYS A 78 0.84 -4.48 -4.17
N LEU A 79 -0.23 -3.88 -3.64
CA LEU A 79 -0.24 -3.42 -2.24
C LEU A 79 -0.06 -4.60 -1.27
N PHE A 80 -0.73 -5.72 -1.51
CA PHE A 80 -0.71 -6.87 -0.61
C PHE A 80 0.51 -7.78 -0.84
N THR A 81 1.07 -7.86 -2.04
CA THR A 81 2.22 -8.72 -2.34
C THR A 81 3.56 -8.03 -2.15
N ASP A 82 3.67 -6.76 -2.55
CA ASP A 82 4.99 -6.13 -2.66
C ASP A 82 5.21 -5.09 -1.55
N ILE A 83 4.19 -4.28 -1.26
CA ILE A 83 4.32 -3.12 -0.37
C ILE A 83 4.11 -3.52 1.09
N ALA A 84 2.98 -4.14 1.41
CA ALA A 84 2.61 -4.45 2.78
C ALA A 84 3.58 -5.42 3.48
N PRO A 85 4.11 -6.49 2.83
CA PRO A 85 5.06 -7.39 3.47
C PRO A 85 6.36 -6.71 3.93
N ARG A 86 6.84 -5.68 3.22
CA ARG A 86 8.05 -4.91 3.60
C ARG A 86 7.96 -4.28 4.98
N TYR A 87 6.76 -4.00 5.45
CA TYR A 87 6.52 -3.31 6.72
C TYR A 87 5.97 -4.24 7.82
N LEU A 88 5.88 -5.55 7.57
CA LEU A 88 5.41 -6.52 8.58
C LEU A 88 6.34 -6.55 9.80
N GLU A 89 7.65 -6.62 9.58
CA GLU A 89 8.64 -6.64 10.67
C GLU A 89 8.55 -5.39 11.53
N ARG A 90 8.50 -4.21 10.90
CA ARG A 90 8.28 -2.93 11.59
C ARG A 90 7.01 -2.93 12.45
N ALA A 91 5.93 -3.53 11.94
CA ALA A 91 4.68 -3.59 12.68
C ALA A 91 4.76 -4.55 13.88
N LYS A 92 5.54 -5.63 13.78
CA LYS A 92 5.81 -6.58 14.87
C LYS A 92 6.68 -5.95 15.98
N ASP A 93 7.64 -5.12 15.60
CA ASP A 93 8.58 -4.42 16.52
C ASP A 93 7.93 -3.28 17.34
N ASN A 94 6.60 -3.22 17.45
CA ASN A 94 5.85 -2.18 18.15
C ASN A 94 6.09 -0.73 17.64
N LYS A 95 6.76 -0.55 16.50
CA LYS A 95 6.95 0.74 15.80
C LYS A 95 5.80 1.00 14.82
N GLY A 96 4.57 0.78 15.28
CA GLY A 96 3.38 0.89 14.44
C GLY A 96 3.26 2.29 13.80
N GLY A 97 3.08 2.33 12.48
CA GLY A 97 2.81 3.56 11.73
C GLY A 97 4.03 4.23 11.08
N GLY A 98 3.77 5.35 10.39
CA GLY A 98 4.81 6.15 9.73
C GLY A 98 5.51 5.42 8.59
N TYR A 99 4.77 4.81 7.66
CA TYR A 99 5.32 4.10 6.48
C TYR A 99 5.80 5.05 5.37
N THR A 100 5.50 6.34 5.50
CA THR A 100 5.87 7.35 4.51
C THR A 100 6.59 8.50 5.19
N ARG A 101 7.46 9.18 4.43
CA ARG A 101 8.06 10.45 4.82
C ARG A 101 7.76 11.52 3.78
N ILE A 102 7.66 12.76 4.25
CA ILE A 102 7.50 13.95 3.42
C ILE A 102 8.80 14.74 3.48
N ILE A 103 9.37 15.06 2.32
CA ILE A 103 10.57 15.87 2.16
C ILE A 103 10.14 17.21 1.56
N LYS A 104 10.42 18.31 2.27
CA LYS A 104 10.14 19.66 1.77
C LYS A 104 11.12 20.02 0.66
N VAL A 105 10.60 20.65 -0.40
CA VAL A 105 11.39 21.10 -1.55
C VAL A 105 11.20 22.61 -1.71
N ASN A 106 11.97 23.22 -2.60
CA ASN A 106 11.82 24.61 -3.02
C ASN A 106 10.38 24.95 -3.45
N ARG A 107 10.06 26.25 -3.45
CA ARG A 107 8.76 26.76 -3.88
C ARG A 107 8.66 26.70 -5.39
N ARG A 108 7.47 26.40 -5.91
CA ARG A 108 7.23 26.33 -7.36
C ARG A 108 7.33 27.73 -7.97
N ARG A 109 8.01 27.83 -9.12
CA ARG A 109 8.11 29.08 -9.89
C ARG A 109 6.74 29.42 -10.50
N GLY A 110 6.30 30.68 -10.34
CA GLY A 110 5.04 31.20 -10.89
C GLY A 110 3.95 31.42 -9.84
N ASP A 111 3.63 30.40 -9.05
CA ASP A 111 2.58 30.46 -8.00
C ASP A 111 3.15 30.50 -6.57
N ASN A 112 4.48 30.40 -6.42
CA ASN A 112 5.20 30.36 -5.14
C ASN A 112 4.69 29.26 -4.17
N ALA A 113 4.03 28.23 -4.69
CA ALA A 113 3.41 27.20 -3.87
C ALA A 113 4.48 26.29 -3.24
N PRO A 114 4.36 25.93 -1.95
CA PRO A 114 5.31 25.03 -1.30
C PRO A 114 5.21 23.62 -1.90
N LEU A 115 6.33 23.09 -2.39
CA LEU A 115 6.42 21.74 -2.90
C LEU A 115 6.96 20.78 -1.83
N SER A 116 6.54 19.53 -1.95
CA SER A 116 7.04 18.45 -1.11
C SER A 116 6.95 17.14 -1.88
N LEU A 117 7.92 16.28 -1.67
CA LEU A 117 7.96 14.91 -2.16
C LEU A 117 7.49 13.99 -1.04
N ILE A 118 6.70 12.98 -1.39
CA ILE A 118 6.28 11.93 -0.47
C ILE A 118 6.81 10.61 -0.99
N GLN A 119 7.43 9.84 -0.12
CA GLN A 119 7.99 8.54 -0.45
C GLN A 119 7.70 7.53 0.65
N PHE A 120 7.69 6.26 0.26
CA PHE A 120 7.75 5.14 1.17
C PHE A 120 9.09 5.10 1.91
N LEU A 121 9.08 4.61 3.13
CA LEU A 121 10.31 4.27 3.85
C LEU A 121 10.88 2.96 3.32
N GLU A 122 12.20 2.83 3.35
CA GLU A 122 12.88 1.56 3.15
C GLU A 122 12.85 0.72 4.44
#